data_AF-A0A9E2ZK59-F1
#
_entry.id   AF-A0A9E2ZK59-F1
#
_cell.length_a   1.000
_cell.length_b   1.000
_cell.length_c   1.000
_cell.angle_alpha   90.00
_cell.angle_beta   90.00
_cell.angle_gamma   90.00
#
_symmetry.space_group_name_H-M   'P 1'
#
loop_
_entity.id
_entity.type
_entity.pdbx_description
1 polymer ?
#
loop_
_entity_poly.entity_id
_entity_poly.type
_entity_poly.pdbx_seq_one_letter_code
_entity_poly.pdbx_strand_id
1 'polypeptide(L)'
;MRLRILSFVGALAASGVICSGAAAAGGPPPPTPPNGHPVQLVASGLNTPTSFAFGVGKVFEGDGGSTGAHPPNGGVFLLRNGTATKLPHSPNFVAGLAWRNGTLYISSGTFTKQGPKFQLLAWSGWNGTAFANRRAIYTAPKRFDGFNGLAFGPDGRLYVGVDVGLTNNNDHGPASTPYLYDILSIKTNGTGLKVFASGMRQPWQLAFPRGSSSPFVSDLGQDTGALNPPDFLLRVRRGDNYGFPACNWTKAKVCKGYAKPFKMFAPHTDVMGVGIIGAQLYLSEFLGNGGKSGLVVSMPMTGGTPKTLVTGFVAPVVGLGVHDGWVYIGELSGQVFRVRA
;
A
#
# COMPACT_ATOMS: atom_id res chain seq x y z
N MET A 1 -21.25 -18.35 5.78
CA MET A 1 -20.04 -17.84 6.47
C MET A 1 -20.01 -16.34 6.27
N ARG A 2 -20.52 -15.57 7.26
CA ARG A 2 -20.62 -14.11 7.17
C ARG A 2 -19.21 -13.54 7.32
N LEU A 3 -18.64 -13.06 6.22
CA LEU A 3 -17.38 -12.33 6.20
C LEU A 3 -17.62 -10.99 6.91
N ARG A 4 -17.33 -10.91 8.20
CA ARG A 4 -17.33 -9.65 8.95
C ARG A 4 -15.96 -9.01 8.74
N ILE A 5 -15.76 -8.35 7.61
CA ILE A 5 -14.64 -7.43 7.43
C ILE A 5 -15.06 -6.18 8.19
N LEU A 6 -14.37 -5.87 9.29
CA LEU A 6 -14.69 -4.67 10.08
C LEU A 6 -14.56 -3.45 9.17
N SER A 7 -15.67 -2.74 9.05
CA SER A 7 -15.79 -1.45 8.40
C SER A 7 -14.85 -0.45 9.07
N PHE A 8 -14.03 0.25 8.29
CA PHE A 8 -13.47 1.52 8.73
C PHE A 8 -14.65 2.50 8.86
N VAL A 9 -15.09 2.75 10.09
CA VAL A 9 -16.17 3.68 10.39
C VAL A 9 -15.73 5.09 10.00
N GLY A 10 -16.27 5.58 8.90
CA GLY A 10 -16.27 7.00 8.58
C GLY A 10 -17.26 7.75 9.47
N ALA A 11 -16.83 8.89 10.01
CA ALA A 11 -17.74 9.89 10.56
C ALA A 11 -18.11 10.88 9.46
N LEU A 12 -19.31 10.74 8.88
CA LEU A 12 -19.97 11.79 8.10
C LEU A 12 -20.71 12.72 9.08
N ALA A 13 -20.40 14.02 9.04
CA ALA A 13 -21.25 15.06 9.63
C ALA A 13 -22.30 15.50 8.60
N ALA A 14 -23.57 15.53 9.02
CA ALA A 14 -24.71 15.93 8.22
C ALA A 14 -24.84 17.46 8.10
N SER A 15 -25.34 17.89 6.95
CA SER A 15 -25.42 19.27 6.45
C SER A 15 -26.47 20.15 7.13
N GLY A 16 -26.15 21.43 7.32
CA GLY A 16 -27.12 22.52 7.45
C GLY A 16 -27.20 23.30 6.13
N VAL A 17 -28.40 23.47 5.59
CA VAL A 17 -28.67 24.25 4.38
C VAL A 17 -28.73 25.73 4.72
N ILE A 18 -27.83 26.52 4.13
CA ILE A 18 -28.00 27.97 3.98
C ILE A 18 -27.76 28.29 2.51
N CYS A 19 -28.79 28.82 1.84
CA CYS A 19 -28.70 29.31 0.47
C CYS A 19 -27.86 30.59 0.41
N SER A 20 -26.72 30.54 -0.27
CA SER A 20 -25.92 31.70 -0.67
C SER A 20 -25.35 31.45 -2.07
N GLY A 21 -25.35 32.48 -2.92
CA GLY A 21 -25.17 32.40 -4.37
C GLY A 21 -23.97 31.59 -4.89
N ALA A 22 -24.16 30.97 -6.06
CA ALA A 22 -23.17 30.16 -6.75
C ALA A 22 -22.00 31.02 -7.27
N ALA A 23 -21.00 31.23 -6.42
CA ALA A 23 -19.62 31.22 -6.89
C ALA A 23 -19.27 29.77 -7.23
N ALA A 24 -18.64 29.51 -8.37
CA ALA A 24 -18.10 28.19 -8.67
C ALA A 24 -17.18 27.80 -7.50
N ALA A 25 -17.66 26.91 -6.63
CA ALA A 25 -16.91 26.47 -5.48
C ALA A 25 -15.64 25.81 -6.02
N GLY A 26 -14.51 26.51 -5.90
CA GLY A 26 -13.21 25.90 -6.12
C GLY A 26 -13.17 24.65 -5.25
N GLY A 27 -12.76 23.52 -5.83
CA GLY A 27 -12.52 22.31 -5.06
C GLY A 27 -11.61 22.61 -3.86
N PRO A 28 -11.58 21.73 -2.85
CA PRO A 28 -10.74 21.97 -1.69
C PRO A 28 -9.29 22.29 -2.10
N PRO A 29 -8.60 23.15 -1.33
CA PRO A 29 -7.26 23.57 -1.68
C PRO A 29 -6.34 22.34 -1.83
N PRO A 30 -5.42 22.36 -2.82
CA PRO A 30 -4.50 21.25 -3.00
C PRO A 30 -3.60 21.08 -1.77
N PRO A 31 -3.09 19.86 -1.52
CA PRO A 31 -2.08 19.63 -0.50
C PRO A 31 -0.88 20.56 -0.68
N THR A 32 -0.26 20.94 0.44
CA THR A 32 0.81 21.94 0.48
C THR A 32 2.13 21.29 0.90
N PRO A 33 3.23 21.50 0.15
CA PRO A 33 4.54 21.09 0.58
C PRO A 33 5.28 22.26 1.28
N PRO A 34 6.02 22.00 2.37
CA PRO A 34 6.72 23.06 3.11
C PRO A 34 7.77 23.82 2.28
N ASN A 35 8.31 23.21 1.22
CA ASN A 35 9.31 23.80 0.34
C ASN A 35 8.72 24.64 -0.80
N GLY A 36 7.39 24.78 -0.86
CA GLY A 36 6.70 25.57 -1.89
C GLY A 36 6.69 24.97 -3.29
N HIS A 37 7.18 23.73 -3.49
CA HIS A 37 7.04 23.05 -4.78
C HIS A 37 5.55 22.89 -5.16
N PRO A 38 5.17 23.03 -6.43
CA PRO A 38 3.78 22.83 -6.80
C PRO A 38 3.38 21.35 -6.66
N VAL A 39 2.32 21.09 -5.91
CA VAL A 39 1.61 19.80 -5.93
C VAL A 39 0.67 19.79 -7.12
N GLN A 40 0.74 18.74 -7.93
CA GLN A 40 -0.02 18.62 -9.18
C GLN A 40 -1.05 17.50 -9.06
N LEU A 41 -2.31 17.79 -9.40
CA LEU A 41 -3.31 16.75 -9.60
C LEU A 41 -2.91 15.90 -10.83
N VAL A 42 -2.85 14.59 -10.64
CA VAL A 42 -2.59 13.61 -11.71
C VAL A 42 -3.91 13.06 -12.24
N ALA A 43 -4.79 12.66 -11.33
CA ALA A 43 -6.09 12.09 -11.65
C ALA A 43 -7.07 12.13 -10.47
N SER A 44 -8.36 12.11 -10.78
CA SER A 44 -9.46 11.87 -9.85
C SER A 44 -10.33 10.71 -10.32
N GLY A 45 -11.20 10.20 -9.45
CA GLY A 45 -12.18 9.15 -9.77
C GLY A 45 -11.80 7.76 -9.27
N LEU A 46 -10.90 7.68 -8.29
CA LEU A 46 -10.54 6.46 -7.59
C LEU A 46 -11.37 6.32 -6.30
N ASN A 47 -11.18 5.21 -5.57
CA ASN A 47 -11.70 5.05 -4.21
C ASN A 47 -10.56 5.08 -3.19
N THR A 48 -9.76 4.02 -3.17
CA THR A 48 -8.65 3.83 -2.23
C THR A 48 -7.39 3.56 -3.03
N PRO A 49 -6.66 4.60 -3.48
CA PRO A 49 -5.47 4.39 -4.28
C PRO A 49 -4.36 3.76 -3.42
N THR A 50 -3.83 2.60 -3.81
CA THR A 50 -2.90 1.80 -2.96
C THR A 50 -1.46 1.80 -3.43
N SER A 51 -1.22 1.77 -4.74
CA SER A 51 0.10 1.55 -5.30
C SER A 51 0.17 1.95 -6.76
N PHE A 52 1.39 2.19 -7.26
CA PHE A 52 1.62 2.68 -8.61
C PHE A 52 2.61 1.81 -9.37
N ALA A 53 2.40 1.69 -10.68
CA ALA A 53 3.38 1.14 -11.59
C ALA A 53 3.53 2.01 -12.83
N PHE A 54 4.78 2.14 -13.29
CA PHE A 54 5.16 3.03 -14.38
C PHE A 54 5.75 2.22 -15.52
N GLY A 55 5.17 2.35 -16.70
CA GLY A 55 5.58 1.57 -17.87
C GLY A 55 4.85 2.02 -19.12
N VAL A 56 5.43 1.76 -20.31
CA VAL A 56 4.86 2.14 -21.62
C VAL A 56 4.42 3.61 -21.72
N GLY A 57 5.11 4.50 -20.99
CA GLY A 57 4.76 5.92 -20.89
C GLY A 57 3.38 6.16 -20.28
N LYS A 58 2.96 5.31 -19.33
CA LYS A 58 1.68 5.35 -18.62
C LYS A 58 1.91 5.19 -17.12
N VAL A 59 0.96 5.72 -16.35
CA VAL A 59 0.87 5.52 -14.90
C VAL A 59 -0.32 4.62 -14.64
N PHE A 60 -0.06 3.45 -14.08
CA PHE A 60 -1.08 2.53 -13.59
C PHE A 60 -1.18 2.67 -12.08
N GLU A 61 -2.41 2.55 -11.59
CA GLU A 61 -2.77 2.70 -10.19
C GLU A 61 -3.57 1.46 -9.77
N GLY A 62 -3.32 0.96 -8.55
CA GLY A 62 -4.05 -0.15 -7.97
C GLY A 62 -4.99 0.31 -6.86
N ASP A 63 -6.29 0.09 -7.01
CA ASP A 63 -7.32 0.58 -6.10
C ASP A 63 -7.89 -0.54 -5.22
N GLY A 64 -8.00 -0.27 -3.92
CA GLY A 64 -8.55 -1.18 -2.91
C GLY A 64 -10.09 -1.21 -2.86
N GLY A 65 -10.77 -0.30 -3.57
CA GLY A 65 -12.21 -0.13 -3.51
C GLY A 65 -12.66 0.84 -2.41
N SER A 66 -13.94 1.16 -2.42
CA SER A 66 -14.55 2.02 -1.40
C SER A 66 -14.63 1.30 -0.05
N THR A 67 -14.38 2.03 1.03
CA THR A 67 -14.40 1.52 2.42
C THR A 67 -15.74 0.87 2.82
N GLY A 68 -16.85 1.23 2.17
CA GLY A 68 -18.18 0.64 2.42
C GLY A 68 -18.61 -0.44 1.42
N ALA A 69 -17.79 -0.77 0.42
CA ALA A 69 -18.16 -1.73 -0.61
C ALA A 69 -17.87 -3.18 -0.19
N HIS A 70 -18.91 -4.01 -0.19
CA HIS A 70 -18.80 -5.44 0.15
C HIS A 70 -19.49 -6.30 -0.92
N PRO A 71 -18.76 -6.91 -1.86
CA PRO A 71 -17.29 -6.99 -1.95
C PRO A 71 -16.62 -5.68 -2.39
N PRO A 72 -15.29 -5.56 -2.23
CA PRO A 72 -14.52 -4.45 -2.78
C PRO A 72 -14.80 -4.21 -4.27
N ASN A 73 -14.81 -2.94 -4.67
CA ASN A 73 -15.12 -2.49 -6.04
C ASN A 73 -13.95 -1.76 -6.72
N GLY A 74 -12.73 -1.92 -6.22
CA GLY A 74 -11.49 -1.38 -6.77
C GLY A 74 -11.00 -2.10 -8.02
N GLY A 75 -9.71 -2.03 -8.33
CA GLY A 75 -9.16 -2.59 -9.56
C GLY A 75 -7.86 -1.95 -10.02
N VAL A 76 -7.49 -2.16 -11.28
CA VAL A 76 -6.34 -1.46 -11.89
C VAL A 76 -6.89 -0.28 -12.70
N PHE A 77 -6.34 0.91 -12.48
CA PHE A 77 -6.72 2.12 -13.18
C PHE A 77 -5.56 2.64 -14.05
N LEU A 78 -5.91 3.20 -15.21
CA LEU A 78 -5.01 4.04 -15.98
C LEU A 78 -5.25 5.49 -15.60
N LEU A 79 -4.18 6.20 -15.22
CA LEU A 79 -4.26 7.64 -14.94
C LEU A 79 -3.86 8.43 -16.18
N ARG A 80 -4.77 9.27 -16.67
CA ARG A 80 -4.53 10.10 -17.87
C ARG A 80 -5.37 11.36 -17.82
N ASN A 81 -4.74 12.51 -18.09
CA ASN A 81 -5.41 13.80 -18.28
C ASN A 81 -6.37 14.18 -17.14
N GLY A 82 -5.98 13.96 -15.88
CA GLY A 82 -6.83 14.31 -14.74
C GLY A 82 -7.90 13.27 -14.39
N THR A 83 -7.96 12.13 -15.09
CA THR A 83 -8.97 11.09 -14.86
C THR A 83 -8.32 9.72 -14.64
N ALA A 84 -8.88 8.97 -13.69
CA ALA A 84 -8.60 7.55 -13.51
C ALA A 84 -9.66 6.71 -14.23
N THR A 85 -9.22 5.82 -15.13
CA THR A 85 -10.12 4.93 -15.86
C THR A 85 -9.83 3.48 -15.48
N LYS A 86 -10.84 2.80 -14.94
CA LYS A 86 -10.74 1.38 -14.56
C LYS A 86 -10.49 0.52 -15.80
N LEU A 87 -9.46 -0.33 -15.74
CA LEU A 87 -9.12 -1.24 -16.82
C LEU A 87 -10.09 -2.43 -16.87
N PRO A 88 -10.44 -2.92 -18.06
CA PRO A 88 -11.26 -4.11 -18.22
C PRO A 88 -10.67 -5.32 -17.51
N HIS A 89 -11.55 -6.19 -16.98
CA HIS A 89 -11.18 -7.42 -16.26
C HIS A 89 -10.34 -7.20 -14.99
N SER A 90 -10.40 -5.99 -14.42
CA SER A 90 -9.79 -5.71 -13.13
C SER A 90 -10.32 -6.63 -12.04
N PRO A 91 -9.45 -7.08 -11.12
CA PRO A 91 -9.88 -7.70 -9.88
C PRO A 91 -10.67 -6.69 -9.03
N ASN A 92 -11.33 -7.19 -7.99
CA ASN A 92 -12.13 -6.38 -7.06
C ASN A 92 -11.26 -5.54 -6.11
N PHE A 93 -10.06 -6.03 -5.83
CA PHE A 93 -9.10 -5.42 -4.91
C PHE A 93 -7.70 -5.54 -5.50
N VAL A 94 -6.93 -4.45 -5.45
CA VAL A 94 -5.50 -4.41 -5.78
C VAL A 94 -4.78 -3.68 -4.66
N ALA A 95 -3.76 -4.33 -4.08
CA ALA A 95 -2.90 -3.69 -3.07
C ALA A 95 -1.55 -3.23 -3.63
N GLY A 96 -1.08 -3.90 -4.69
CA GLY A 96 0.27 -3.74 -5.18
C GLY A 96 0.34 -3.84 -6.69
N LEU A 97 1.11 -2.94 -7.29
CA LEU A 97 1.50 -2.97 -8.68
C LEU A 97 3.02 -2.88 -8.82
N ALA A 98 3.57 -3.61 -9.78
CA ALA A 98 4.93 -3.40 -10.25
C ALA A 98 5.02 -3.62 -11.77
N TRP A 99 5.86 -2.83 -12.44
CA TRP A 99 6.11 -2.99 -13.87
C TRP A 99 7.51 -3.55 -14.13
N ARG A 100 7.63 -4.51 -15.04
CA ARG A 100 8.92 -4.97 -15.56
C ARG A 100 8.76 -5.60 -16.93
N ASN A 101 9.65 -5.22 -17.86
CA ASN A 101 9.79 -5.84 -19.18
C ASN A 101 8.46 -6.02 -19.93
N GLY A 102 7.66 -4.95 -20.05
CA GLY A 102 6.40 -4.99 -20.79
C GLY A 102 5.23 -5.66 -20.05
N THR A 103 5.41 -6.02 -18.78
CA THR A 103 4.42 -6.73 -17.97
C THR A 103 4.10 -5.96 -16.69
N LEU A 104 2.81 -5.79 -16.42
CA LEU A 104 2.27 -5.32 -15.16
C LEU A 104 2.01 -6.52 -14.25
N TYR A 105 2.60 -6.51 -13.07
CA TYR A 105 2.43 -7.50 -12.02
C TYR A 105 1.54 -6.92 -10.93
N ILE A 106 0.60 -7.72 -10.45
CA ILE A 106 -0.52 -7.26 -9.63
C ILE A 106 -0.70 -8.22 -8.45
N SER A 107 -0.76 -7.70 -7.23
CA SER A 107 -1.27 -8.43 -6.08
C SER A 107 -2.75 -8.10 -5.92
N SER A 108 -3.59 -9.14 -5.94
CA SER A 108 -5.03 -8.95 -6.18
C SER A 108 -5.92 -9.88 -5.38
N GLY A 109 -7.16 -9.43 -5.17
CA GLY A 109 -8.28 -10.24 -4.68
C GLY A 109 -9.48 -10.16 -5.61
N THR A 110 -10.06 -11.31 -5.95
CA THR A 110 -11.35 -11.43 -6.63
C THR A 110 -12.34 -12.09 -5.69
N PHE A 111 -13.54 -11.52 -5.54
CA PHE A 111 -14.52 -11.99 -4.58
C PHE A 111 -15.70 -12.60 -5.33
N THR A 112 -15.91 -13.91 -5.15
CA THR A 112 -17.02 -14.64 -5.78
C THR A 112 -17.95 -15.21 -4.71
N LYS A 113 -19.04 -15.86 -5.15
CA LYS A 113 -19.96 -16.58 -4.25
C LYS A 113 -19.27 -17.69 -3.44
N GLN A 114 -18.15 -18.22 -3.93
CA GLN A 114 -17.37 -19.27 -3.28
C GLN A 114 -16.34 -18.72 -2.26
N GLY A 115 -16.21 -17.39 -2.17
CA GLY A 115 -15.27 -16.71 -1.28
C GLY A 115 -14.21 -15.89 -2.03
N PRO A 116 -13.29 -15.26 -1.29
CA PRO A 116 -12.18 -14.52 -1.87
C PRO A 116 -11.18 -15.47 -2.53
N LYS A 117 -10.64 -15.04 -3.67
CA LYS A 117 -9.55 -15.67 -4.39
C LYS A 117 -8.43 -14.66 -4.56
N PHE A 118 -7.33 -14.89 -3.84
CA PHE A 118 -6.15 -14.03 -3.90
C PHE A 118 -5.13 -14.57 -4.90
N GLN A 119 -4.65 -13.67 -5.77
CA GLN A 119 -3.75 -14.04 -6.86
C GLN A 119 -2.66 -13.01 -7.06
N LEU A 120 -1.50 -13.50 -7.48
CA LEU A 120 -0.51 -12.68 -8.18
C LEU A 120 -0.76 -12.83 -9.67
N LEU A 121 -0.97 -11.72 -10.36
CA LEU A 121 -1.26 -11.70 -11.80
C LEU A 121 -0.10 -11.09 -12.58
N ALA A 122 0.01 -11.47 -13.85
CA ALA A 122 0.91 -10.88 -14.83
C ALA A 122 0.11 -10.52 -16.08
N TRP A 123 0.07 -9.24 -16.40
CA TRP A 123 -0.66 -8.65 -17.53
C TRP A 123 0.32 -8.04 -18.53
N SER A 124 0.24 -8.42 -19.80
CA SER A 124 1.18 -8.00 -20.85
C SER A 124 0.48 -7.78 -22.19
N GLY A 125 1.21 -7.26 -23.18
CA GLY A 125 0.65 -6.91 -24.49
C GLY A 125 -0.29 -5.70 -24.40
N TRP A 126 0.19 -4.61 -23.79
CA TRP A 126 -0.54 -3.35 -23.73
C TRP A 126 -0.76 -2.77 -25.13
N ASN A 127 -2.01 -2.49 -25.49
CA ASN A 127 -2.38 -1.94 -26.80
C ASN A 127 -2.78 -0.46 -26.78
N GLY A 128 -2.68 0.20 -25.63
CA GLY A 128 -3.12 1.59 -25.42
C GLY A 128 -4.38 1.74 -24.57
N THR A 129 -5.22 0.70 -24.47
CA THR A 129 -6.46 0.71 -23.69
C THR A 129 -6.63 -0.51 -22.78
N ALA A 130 -6.06 -1.65 -23.16
CA ALA A 130 -6.13 -2.88 -22.38
C ALA A 130 -4.86 -3.74 -22.56
N PHE A 131 -4.72 -4.74 -21.68
CA PHE A 131 -3.72 -5.80 -21.82
C PHE A 131 -4.33 -6.99 -22.56
N ALA A 132 -3.69 -7.42 -23.65
CA ALA A 132 -4.11 -8.57 -24.44
C ALA A 132 -3.96 -9.88 -23.66
N ASN A 133 -2.89 -10.02 -22.88
CA ASN A 133 -2.58 -11.22 -22.12
C ASN A 133 -2.73 -10.97 -20.63
N ARG A 134 -3.50 -11.82 -19.95
CA ARG A 134 -3.71 -11.77 -18.50
C ARG A 134 -3.64 -13.18 -17.95
N ARG A 135 -2.71 -13.44 -17.03
CA ARG A 135 -2.60 -14.75 -16.37
C ARG A 135 -2.34 -14.61 -14.89
N ALA A 136 -2.80 -15.60 -14.12
CA ALA A 136 -2.34 -15.78 -12.76
C ALA A 136 -0.98 -16.49 -12.78
N ILE A 137 0.01 -15.92 -12.09
CA ILE A 137 1.29 -16.58 -11.85
C ILE A 137 1.28 -17.34 -10.51
N TYR A 138 0.40 -16.95 -9.59
CA TYR A 138 0.16 -17.68 -8.35
C TYR A 138 -1.28 -17.50 -7.89
N THR A 139 -1.88 -18.57 -7.38
CA THR A 139 -3.18 -18.54 -6.70
C THR A 139 -2.94 -19.02 -5.28
N ALA A 140 -3.27 -18.18 -4.31
CA ALA A 140 -3.10 -18.52 -2.90
C ALA A 140 -4.01 -19.68 -2.49
N PRO A 141 -3.63 -20.45 -1.46
CA PRO A 141 -4.48 -21.50 -0.90
C PRO A 141 -5.79 -20.92 -0.33
N LYS A 142 -6.75 -21.80 -0.05
CA LYS A 142 -7.96 -21.42 0.70
C LYS A 142 -7.58 -20.86 2.07
N ARG A 143 -8.42 -19.96 2.61
CA ARG A 143 -8.19 -19.28 3.90
C ARG A 143 -6.88 -18.49 3.93
N PHE A 144 -6.53 -17.86 2.82
CA PHE A 144 -5.46 -16.87 2.75
C PHE A 144 -6.04 -15.47 2.96
N ASP A 145 -5.35 -14.61 3.69
CA ASP A 145 -5.92 -13.33 4.15
C ASP A 145 -5.75 -12.19 3.13
N GLY A 146 -4.75 -12.27 2.27
CA GLY A 146 -4.57 -11.32 1.19
C GLY A 146 -3.10 -11.05 0.91
N PHE A 147 -2.86 -10.25 -0.12
CA PHE A 147 -1.53 -9.75 -0.45
C PHE A 147 -1.54 -8.24 -0.30
N ASN A 148 -0.41 -7.69 0.16
CA ASN A 148 -0.15 -6.25 0.15
C ASN A 148 0.65 -5.85 -1.11
N GLY A 149 1.40 -4.75 -1.04
CA GLY A 149 2.28 -4.24 -2.07
C GLY A 149 3.30 -5.27 -2.56
N LEU A 150 3.73 -5.13 -3.82
CA LEU A 150 4.73 -5.99 -4.42
C LEU A 150 5.85 -5.17 -5.09
N ALA A 151 7.06 -5.71 -5.06
CA ALA A 151 8.21 -5.09 -5.68
C ALA A 151 9.15 -6.15 -6.25
N PHE A 152 10.03 -5.72 -7.16
CA PHE A 152 11.08 -6.59 -7.67
C PHE A 152 12.38 -6.42 -6.89
N GLY A 153 12.97 -7.56 -6.50
CA GLY A 153 14.34 -7.60 -6.02
C GLY A 153 15.37 -7.50 -7.15
N PRO A 154 16.66 -7.32 -6.81
CA PRO A 154 17.77 -7.31 -7.76
C PRO A 154 17.98 -8.66 -8.45
N ASP A 155 17.48 -9.74 -7.85
CA ASP A 155 17.59 -11.12 -8.32
C ASP A 155 16.51 -11.51 -9.35
N GLY A 156 15.73 -10.54 -9.83
CA GLY A 156 14.68 -10.79 -10.81
C GLY A 156 13.33 -11.24 -10.22
N ARG A 157 13.27 -11.55 -8.92
CA ARG A 157 12.09 -12.13 -8.27
C ARG A 157 11.11 -11.06 -7.80
N LEU A 158 9.84 -11.43 -7.73
CA LEU A 158 8.81 -10.65 -7.07
C LEU A 158 8.83 -10.94 -5.58
N TYR A 159 8.65 -9.89 -4.79
CA TYR A 159 8.50 -9.92 -3.34
C TYR A 159 7.17 -9.27 -2.98
N VAL A 160 6.40 -9.89 -2.08
CA VAL A 160 5.06 -9.44 -1.72
C VAL A 160 4.80 -9.70 -0.24
N GLY A 161 4.24 -8.73 0.46
CA GLY A 161 3.78 -8.91 1.84
C GLY A 161 2.44 -9.65 1.89
N VAL A 162 2.22 -10.43 2.94
CA VAL A 162 0.91 -11.05 3.21
C VAL A 162 0.09 -10.10 4.08
N ASP A 163 -1.15 -9.87 3.66
CA ASP A 163 -2.08 -8.98 4.32
C ASP A 163 -2.77 -9.64 5.52
N VAL A 164 -3.17 -8.83 6.49
CA VAL A 164 -4.06 -9.20 7.60
C VAL A 164 -5.42 -8.49 7.49
N GLY A 165 -5.50 -7.38 6.75
CA GLY A 165 -6.56 -6.37 6.83
C GLY A 165 -7.85 -6.72 6.09
N LEU A 166 -7.79 -7.47 4.98
CA LEU A 166 -9.01 -7.84 4.25
C LEU A 166 -9.92 -8.82 4.98
N THR A 167 -9.41 -9.60 5.93
CA THR A 167 -10.24 -10.45 6.79
C THR A 167 -10.26 -9.96 8.24
N ASN A 168 -9.24 -9.20 8.65
CA ASN A 168 -8.97 -8.68 10.00
C ASN A 168 -9.32 -9.64 11.15
N ASN A 169 -9.19 -10.94 10.91
CA ASN A 169 -9.54 -11.96 11.89
C ASN A 169 -8.36 -12.31 12.81
N ASN A 170 -7.18 -11.70 12.61
CA ASN A 170 -5.98 -12.04 13.36
C ASN A 170 -5.03 -10.84 13.53
N ASP A 171 -5.52 -9.82 14.24
CA ASP A 171 -4.78 -8.59 14.51
C ASP A 171 -3.59 -8.78 15.47
N HIS A 172 -3.71 -9.65 16.49
CA HIS A 172 -2.75 -9.78 17.59
C HIS A 172 -2.59 -11.21 18.14
N GLY A 173 -2.77 -12.22 17.28
CA GLY A 173 -2.73 -13.64 17.65
C GLY A 173 -1.76 -14.47 16.82
N PRO A 174 -1.55 -15.76 17.18
CA PRO A 174 -0.73 -16.68 16.39
C PRO A 174 -1.23 -16.79 14.94
N ALA A 175 -0.32 -16.98 13.99
CA ALA A 175 -0.70 -17.17 12.59
C ALA A 175 -1.74 -18.29 12.43
N SER A 176 -2.89 -17.98 11.84
CA SER A 176 -4.02 -18.91 11.66
C SER A 176 -4.28 -19.29 10.20
N THR A 177 -3.55 -18.66 9.28
CA THR A 177 -3.66 -18.81 7.83
C THR A 177 -2.27 -18.98 7.20
N PRO A 178 -2.18 -19.59 6.00
CA PRO A 178 -0.89 -19.79 5.35
C PRO A 178 -0.16 -18.47 5.08
N TYR A 179 1.11 -18.40 5.50
CA TYR A 179 2.02 -17.27 5.29
C TYR A 179 1.64 -15.96 5.98
N LEU A 180 0.69 -15.98 6.91
CA LEU A 180 0.38 -14.77 7.67
C LEU A 180 1.63 -14.26 8.36
N TYR A 181 1.83 -12.94 8.32
CA TYR A 181 2.98 -12.23 8.86
C TYR A 181 4.29 -12.38 8.08
N ASP A 182 4.23 -12.94 6.87
CA ASP A 182 5.41 -13.18 6.03
C ASP A 182 5.52 -12.20 4.86
N ILE A 183 6.76 -12.05 4.39
CA ILE A 183 7.05 -11.62 3.02
C ILE A 183 7.36 -12.86 2.20
N LEU A 184 6.70 -12.99 1.06
CA LEU A 184 6.92 -14.08 0.10
C LEU A 184 7.77 -13.62 -1.08
N SER A 185 8.51 -14.55 -1.68
CA SER A 185 9.26 -14.33 -2.92
C SER A 185 8.96 -15.39 -3.97
N ILE A 186 8.71 -14.98 -5.21
CA ILE A 186 8.34 -15.88 -6.32
C ILE A 186 9.01 -15.47 -7.64
N LYS A 187 9.28 -16.44 -8.53
CA LYS A 187 9.70 -16.14 -9.90
C LYS A 187 8.52 -15.60 -10.71
N THR A 188 8.80 -14.79 -11.74
CA THR A 188 7.77 -14.22 -12.63
C THR A 188 7.02 -15.25 -13.48
N ASN A 189 7.52 -16.49 -13.57
CA ASN A 189 6.82 -17.61 -14.19
C ASN A 189 5.92 -18.40 -13.20
N GLY A 190 5.82 -17.95 -11.95
CA GLY A 190 4.98 -18.59 -10.92
C GLY A 190 5.66 -19.70 -10.13
N THR A 191 6.90 -20.05 -10.44
CA THR A 191 7.59 -21.16 -9.77
C THR A 191 8.45 -20.71 -8.59
N GLY A 192 8.71 -21.66 -7.68
CA GLY A 192 9.67 -21.51 -6.60
C GLY A 192 9.28 -20.46 -5.57
N LEU A 193 8.00 -20.37 -5.19
CA LEU A 193 7.53 -19.58 -4.05
C LEU A 193 8.31 -19.96 -2.77
N LYS A 194 8.74 -18.97 -2.00
CA LYS A 194 9.43 -19.15 -0.72
C LYS A 194 9.08 -18.03 0.25
N VAL A 195 9.09 -18.31 1.55
CA VAL A 195 9.13 -17.28 2.59
C VAL A 195 10.50 -16.59 2.54
N PHE A 196 10.50 -15.26 2.44
CA PHE A 196 11.71 -14.44 2.44
C PHE A 196 12.09 -14.01 3.85
N ALA A 197 11.12 -13.55 4.64
CA ALA A 197 11.24 -13.11 6.03
C ALA A 197 9.86 -13.23 6.71
N SER A 198 9.85 -13.30 8.04
CA SER A 198 8.63 -13.55 8.82
C SER A 198 8.48 -12.64 10.04
N GLY A 199 7.33 -12.75 10.71
CA GLY A 199 7.08 -12.11 12.01
C GLY A 199 6.83 -10.61 11.92
N MET A 200 6.21 -10.14 10.82
CA MET A 200 5.80 -8.75 10.59
C MET A 200 4.28 -8.72 10.57
N ARG A 201 3.60 -7.87 11.35
CA ARG A 201 2.13 -7.96 11.44
C ARG A 201 1.47 -7.74 10.08
N GLN A 202 1.87 -6.70 9.35
CA GLN A 202 1.28 -6.35 8.08
C GLN A 202 2.34 -5.68 7.20
N PRO A 203 3.26 -6.47 6.60
CA PRO A 203 4.24 -5.92 5.67
C PRO A 203 3.49 -5.33 4.46
N TRP A 204 3.39 -4.00 4.40
CA TRP A 204 2.49 -3.29 3.50
C TRP A 204 3.14 -3.00 2.13
N GLN A 205 4.19 -2.21 2.07
CA GLN A 205 4.87 -1.90 0.80
C GLN A 205 6.38 -2.08 0.94
N LEU A 206 7.01 -2.54 -0.13
CA LEU A 206 8.44 -2.82 -0.17
C LEU A 206 9.10 -1.98 -1.26
N ALA A 207 10.28 -1.43 -0.96
CA ALA A 207 11.12 -0.75 -1.94
C ALA A 207 12.56 -1.26 -1.83
N PHE A 208 13.11 -1.72 -2.95
CA PHE A 208 14.51 -2.17 -3.03
C PHE A 208 15.43 -1.00 -3.37
N PRO A 209 16.41 -0.67 -2.52
CA PRO A 209 17.53 0.18 -2.93
C PRO A 209 18.25 -0.44 -4.13
N ARG A 210 18.72 0.39 -5.06
CA ARG A 210 19.48 -0.08 -6.23
C ARG A 210 20.66 -0.95 -5.78
N GLY A 211 20.75 -2.17 -6.32
CA GLY A 211 21.82 -3.12 -6.01
C GLY A 211 21.72 -3.82 -4.65
N SER A 212 20.72 -3.52 -3.82
CA SER A 212 20.53 -4.17 -2.51
C SER A 212 19.56 -5.33 -2.61
N SER A 213 19.88 -6.46 -1.98
CA SER A 213 18.93 -7.57 -1.76
C SER A 213 18.09 -7.41 -0.49
N SER A 214 18.26 -6.30 0.22
CA SER A 214 17.54 -5.98 1.45
C SER A 214 16.62 -4.78 1.21
N PRO A 215 15.28 -5.00 1.13
CA PRO A 215 14.33 -3.93 0.91
C PRO A 215 14.05 -3.15 2.20
N PHE A 216 13.60 -1.91 2.03
CA PHE A 216 12.82 -1.24 3.05
C PHE A 216 11.38 -1.71 2.97
N VAL A 217 10.75 -1.96 4.12
CA VAL A 217 9.37 -2.46 4.21
C VAL A 217 8.63 -1.70 5.28
N SER A 218 7.49 -1.12 4.94
CA SER A 218 6.55 -0.61 5.94
C SER A 218 5.79 -1.77 6.57
N ASP A 219 5.61 -1.71 7.89
CA ASP A 219 4.87 -2.71 8.66
C ASP A 219 4.02 -2.01 9.71
N LEU A 220 2.72 -2.30 9.71
CA LEU A 220 1.74 -1.65 10.60
C LEU A 220 1.63 -2.43 11.91
N GLY A 221 1.76 -1.74 13.03
CA GLY A 221 1.57 -2.25 14.38
C GLY A 221 0.13 -2.72 14.63
N GLN A 222 -0.07 -3.49 15.70
CA GLN A 222 -1.39 -4.05 16.02
C GLN A 222 -2.41 -3.00 16.42
N ASP A 223 -3.66 -3.19 16.02
CA ASP A 223 -4.74 -2.25 16.34
C ASP A 223 -5.19 -2.40 17.80
N THR A 224 -5.19 -3.63 18.30
CA THR A 224 -5.70 -3.99 19.62
C THR A 224 -4.81 -5.04 20.29
N GLY A 225 -5.10 -5.40 21.54
CA GLY A 225 -4.33 -6.42 22.29
C GLY A 225 -3.00 -5.92 22.88
N ALA A 226 -2.63 -4.66 22.66
CA ALA A 226 -1.52 -3.99 23.34
C ALA A 226 -1.80 -2.48 23.43
N LEU A 227 -1.23 -1.82 24.44
CA LEU A 227 -1.31 -0.38 24.57
C LEU A 227 -0.22 0.27 23.70
N ASN A 228 -0.65 1.10 22.74
CA ASN A 228 0.24 1.96 21.95
C ASN A 228 1.40 1.22 21.26
N PRO A 229 1.14 0.15 20.49
CA PRO A 229 2.18 -0.51 19.70
C PRO A 229 2.68 0.43 18.58
N PRO A 230 4.01 0.55 18.38
CA PRO A 230 4.55 1.38 17.32
C PRO A 230 4.32 0.77 15.94
N ASP A 231 4.33 1.63 14.91
CA ASP A 231 4.50 1.20 13.51
C ASP A 231 5.97 1.17 13.12
N PHE A 232 6.28 0.53 12.01
CA PHE A 232 7.67 0.27 11.64
C PHE A 232 7.98 0.60 10.19
N LEU A 233 9.19 1.11 9.99
CA LEU A 233 9.95 0.90 8.77
C LEU A 233 11.03 -0.14 9.09
N LEU A 234 11.07 -1.20 8.29
CA LEU A 234 11.98 -2.32 8.43
C LEU A 234 13.06 -2.26 7.35
N ARG A 235 14.23 -2.84 7.63
CA ARG A 235 15.28 -3.10 6.63
C ARG A 235 15.53 -4.60 6.60
N VAL A 236 14.80 -5.30 5.73
CA VAL A 236 14.61 -6.74 5.83
C VAL A 236 15.70 -7.49 5.08
N ARG A 237 16.22 -8.56 5.67
CA ARG A 237 17.12 -9.53 5.03
C ARG A 237 16.44 -10.88 4.92
N ARG A 238 16.97 -11.73 4.04
CA ARG A 238 16.48 -13.10 3.93
C ARG A 238 16.64 -13.82 5.27
N GLY A 239 15.57 -14.41 5.76
CA GLY A 239 15.52 -15.17 6.99
C GLY A 239 15.33 -14.34 8.26
N ASP A 240 15.21 -13.01 8.15
CA ASP A 240 14.86 -12.18 9.31
C ASP A 240 13.49 -12.61 9.87
N ASN A 241 13.39 -12.60 11.20
CA ASN A 241 12.15 -12.78 11.93
C ASN A 241 11.98 -11.59 12.89
N TYR A 242 10.93 -10.80 12.68
CA TYR A 242 10.62 -9.61 13.49
C TYR A 242 9.78 -9.90 14.74
N GLY A 243 9.37 -11.17 14.90
CA GLY A 243 8.85 -11.71 16.16
C GLY A 243 7.36 -11.56 16.40
N PHE A 244 6.62 -10.89 15.51
CA PHE A 244 5.16 -10.82 15.63
C PHE A 244 4.53 -12.22 15.55
N PRO A 245 3.53 -12.55 16.40
CA PRO A 245 2.85 -11.71 17.40
C PRO A 245 3.53 -11.67 18.78
N ALA A 246 4.54 -12.50 19.03
CA ALA A 246 5.18 -12.59 20.35
C ALA A 246 5.92 -11.29 20.74
N CYS A 247 6.46 -10.58 19.75
CA CYS A 247 7.09 -9.28 19.89
C CYS A 247 6.37 -8.25 19.00
N ASN A 248 5.87 -7.19 19.61
CA ASN A 248 5.29 -6.01 18.97
C ASN A 248 6.00 -4.72 19.38
N TRP A 249 7.17 -4.84 20.00
CA TRP A 249 8.00 -3.72 20.51
C TRP A 249 7.41 -2.84 21.62
N THR A 250 6.24 -3.17 22.20
CA THR A 250 5.74 -2.50 23.42
C THR A 250 6.54 -2.85 24.68
N LYS A 251 7.18 -4.02 24.70
CA LYS A 251 8.04 -4.49 25.80
C LYS A 251 9.37 -5.02 25.26
N ALA A 252 10.40 -4.19 25.29
CA ALA A 252 11.72 -4.49 24.71
C ALA A 252 12.32 -5.84 25.16
N LYS A 253 12.10 -6.26 26.41
CA LYS A 253 12.59 -7.54 26.94
C LYS A 253 12.03 -8.77 26.20
N VAL A 254 10.76 -8.71 25.79
CA VAL A 254 10.10 -9.80 25.04
C VAL A 254 10.66 -9.91 23.62
N CYS A 255 11.16 -8.81 23.09
CA CYS A 255 11.71 -8.72 21.74
C CYS A 255 13.18 -9.16 21.61
N LYS A 256 13.79 -9.65 22.70
CA LYS A 256 15.19 -10.10 22.67
C LYS A 256 15.32 -11.32 21.75
N GLY A 257 16.20 -11.22 20.74
CA GLY A 257 16.50 -12.29 19.79
C GLY A 257 15.83 -12.15 18.43
N TYR A 258 14.88 -11.23 18.28
CA TYR A 258 14.28 -10.91 16.98
C TYR A 258 15.05 -9.82 16.24
N ALA A 259 14.80 -9.73 14.93
CA ALA A 259 15.31 -8.65 14.09
C ALA A 259 14.77 -7.29 14.57
N LYS A 260 15.63 -6.27 14.54
CA LYS A 260 15.28 -4.92 14.99
C LYS A 260 14.66 -4.12 13.83
N PRO A 261 13.55 -3.40 14.06
CA PRO A 261 13.05 -2.41 13.13
C PRO A 261 14.13 -1.41 12.76
N PHE A 262 14.14 -0.96 11.51
CA PHE A 262 15.06 0.10 11.09
C PHE A 262 14.65 1.44 11.70
N LYS A 263 13.34 1.68 11.79
CA LYS A 263 12.77 2.82 12.50
C LYS A 263 11.40 2.45 13.06
N MET A 264 11.12 2.95 14.27
CA MET A 264 9.79 2.93 14.87
C MET A 264 9.13 4.30 14.70
N PHE A 265 7.83 4.29 14.49
CA PHE A 265 6.97 5.47 14.40
C PHE A 265 6.02 5.49 15.59
N ALA A 266 5.31 6.61 15.75
CA ALA A 266 4.28 6.71 16.77
C ALA A 266 3.18 5.67 16.49
N PRO A 267 2.49 5.17 17.52
CA PRO A 267 1.37 4.25 17.35
C PRO A 267 0.32 4.78 16.40
N HIS A 268 -0.17 3.93 15.48
CA HIS A 268 -1.20 4.27 14.50
C HIS A 268 -0.84 5.48 13.63
N THR A 269 0.47 5.64 13.36
CA THR A 269 0.92 6.49 12.25
C THR A 269 0.44 5.89 10.93
N ASP A 270 0.35 4.56 10.88
CA ASP A 270 -0.01 3.76 9.73
C ASP A 270 0.89 4.15 8.54
N VAL A 271 2.18 3.85 8.69
CA VAL A 271 3.15 4.07 7.62
C VAL A 271 2.81 3.10 6.50
N MET A 272 2.20 3.61 5.44
CA MET A 272 1.68 2.82 4.34
C MET A 272 2.75 2.67 3.27
N GLY A 273 2.77 3.56 2.29
CA GLY A 273 3.57 3.40 1.10
C GLY A 273 5.04 3.77 1.28
N VAL A 274 5.91 3.15 0.48
CA VAL A 274 7.37 3.34 0.54
C VAL A 274 7.95 3.50 -0.86
N GLY A 275 8.76 4.53 -1.06
CA GLY A 275 9.46 4.82 -2.32
C GLY A 275 10.88 5.30 -2.09
N ILE A 276 11.75 5.13 -3.09
CA ILE A 276 13.16 5.53 -3.03
C ILE A 276 13.53 6.37 -4.26
N ILE A 277 14.08 7.56 -4.02
CA ILE A 277 14.72 8.38 -5.06
C ILE A 277 16.12 8.74 -4.56
N GLY A 278 17.15 8.32 -5.29
CA GLY A 278 18.54 8.50 -4.87
C GLY A 278 18.81 7.87 -3.51
N ALA A 279 19.23 8.68 -2.54
CA ALA A 279 19.53 8.28 -1.17
C ALA A 279 18.39 8.58 -0.16
N GLN A 280 17.21 9.00 -0.66
CA GLN A 280 16.05 9.37 0.16
C GLN A 280 14.95 8.32 0.07
N LEU A 281 14.33 8.08 1.22
CA LEU A 281 13.06 7.37 1.37
C LEU A 281 11.91 8.37 1.40
N TYR A 282 10.79 7.96 0.83
CA TYR A 282 9.52 8.68 0.85
C TYR A 282 8.47 7.73 1.41
N LEU A 283 7.68 8.22 2.38
CA LEU A 283 6.71 7.41 3.11
C LEU A 283 5.37 8.16 3.14
N SER A 284 4.26 7.45 2.92
CA SER A 284 2.94 7.98 3.26
C SER A 284 2.59 7.56 4.69
N GLU A 285 2.12 8.53 5.46
CA GLU A 285 1.58 8.34 6.80
C GLU A 285 0.07 8.56 6.71
N PHE A 286 -0.69 7.51 6.99
CA PHE A 286 -2.15 7.54 6.84
C PHE A 286 -2.81 8.34 7.98
N LEU A 287 -2.29 8.24 9.21
CA LEU A 287 -2.68 9.05 10.38
C LEU A 287 -4.18 8.99 10.75
N GLY A 288 -4.87 7.88 10.42
CA GLY A 288 -6.34 7.79 10.47
C GLY A 288 -6.95 7.86 11.86
N ASN A 289 -6.17 7.67 12.93
CA ASN A 289 -6.67 7.84 14.29
C ASN A 289 -6.66 9.33 14.71
N GLY A 290 -7.85 9.94 14.72
CA GLY A 290 -8.10 11.28 15.28
C GLY A 290 -8.62 12.34 14.30
N GLY A 291 -9.12 11.96 13.11
CA GLY A 291 -9.65 12.92 12.13
C GLY A 291 -8.57 13.80 11.49
N LYS A 292 -7.31 13.33 11.51
CA LYS A 292 -6.19 14.01 10.88
C LYS A 292 -6.10 13.63 9.41
N SER A 293 -5.70 14.59 8.59
CA SER A 293 -5.32 14.31 7.22
C SER A 293 -4.02 13.54 7.15
N GLY A 294 -3.87 12.72 6.10
CA GLY A 294 -2.61 12.02 5.86
C GLY A 294 -1.49 13.00 5.53
N LEU A 295 -0.25 12.54 5.52
CA LEU A 295 0.88 13.34 5.05
C LEU A 295 1.95 12.44 4.41
N VAL A 296 2.86 13.06 3.67
CA VAL A 296 4.01 12.38 3.09
C VAL A 296 5.27 12.93 3.72
N VAL A 297 6.14 12.06 4.20
CA VAL A 297 7.45 12.41 4.74
C VAL A 297 8.59 11.90 3.85
N SER A 298 9.76 12.50 4.04
CA SER A 298 11.02 12.02 3.48
C SER A 298 12.07 11.83 4.57
N MET A 299 12.99 10.89 4.38
CA MET A 299 14.14 10.70 5.25
C MET A 299 15.33 10.04 4.53
N PRO A 300 16.58 10.26 4.98
CA PRO A 300 17.71 9.54 4.42
C PRO A 300 17.58 8.02 4.62
N MET A 301 18.01 7.24 3.64
CA MET A 301 18.10 5.78 3.76
C MET A 301 19.07 5.31 4.84
N THR A 302 19.94 6.19 5.33
CA THR A 302 20.83 5.94 6.47
C THR A 302 20.14 6.12 7.82
N GLY A 303 18.90 6.62 7.85
CA GLY A 303 18.13 6.88 9.06
C GLY A 303 17.97 8.37 9.35
N GLY A 304 17.40 8.68 10.51
CA GLY A 304 17.15 10.05 10.97
C GLY A 304 15.68 10.36 11.24
N THR A 305 15.39 11.64 11.46
CA THR A 305 14.03 12.14 11.69
C THR A 305 13.35 12.42 10.35
N PRO A 306 12.17 11.83 10.07
CA PRO A 306 11.39 12.14 8.89
C PRO A 306 11.00 13.61 8.86
N LYS A 307 11.05 14.20 7.68
CA LYS A 307 10.65 15.58 7.41
C LYS A 307 9.43 15.57 6.52
N THR A 308 8.42 16.36 6.86
CA THR A 308 7.25 16.55 6.02
C THR A 308 7.64 17.01 4.63
N LEU A 309 7.22 16.25 3.62
CA LEU A 309 7.30 16.62 2.21
C LEU A 309 6.00 17.28 1.75
N VAL A 310 4.84 16.67 2.07
CA VAL A 310 3.52 17.18 1.71
C VAL A 310 2.57 16.98 2.89
N THR A 311 1.76 17.98 3.19
CA THR A 311 0.69 17.93 4.18
C THR A 311 -0.54 18.68 3.66
N GLY A 312 -1.58 18.85 4.47
CA GLY A 312 -2.80 19.58 4.07
C GLY A 312 -3.67 18.80 3.10
N PHE A 313 -3.53 17.47 3.09
CA PHE A 313 -4.49 16.57 2.47
C PHE A 313 -5.87 16.76 3.10
N VAL A 314 -6.94 16.43 2.37
CA VAL A 314 -8.32 16.47 2.86
C VAL A 314 -8.80 15.12 3.37
N ALA A 315 -8.07 14.05 3.03
CA ALA A 315 -8.34 12.70 3.51
C ALA A 315 -7.02 11.98 3.83
N PRO A 316 -7.07 10.80 4.47
CA PRO A 316 -5.89 9.98 4.68
C PRO A 316 -5.18 9.59 3.37
N VAL A 317 -3.88 9.37 3.45
CA VAL A 317 -3.03 9.00 2.31
C VAL A 317 -2.59 7.55 2.45
N VAL A 318 -2.80 6.75 1.41
CA VAL A 318 -2.39 5.34 1.36
C VAL A 318 -1.29 5.17 0.33
N GLY A 319 -1.63 5.35 -0.95
CA GLY A 319 -0.74 5.01 -2.04
C GLY A 319 0.49 5.90 -2.13
N LEU A 320 1.65 5.28 -2.36
CA LEU A 320 2.88 5.98 -2.68
C LEU A 320 3.61 5.27 -3.82
N GLY A 321 4.08 6.06 -4.79
CA GLY A 321 4.91 5.59 -5.90
C GLY A 321 5.95 6.63 -6.28
N VAL A 322 7.05 6.21 -6.88
CA VAL A 322 8.12 7.11 -7.32
C VAL A 322 8.53 6.83 -8.76
N HIS A 323 8.70 7.89 -9.54
CA HIS A 323 9.13 7.80 -10.94
C HIS A 323 9.74 9.12 -11.40
N ASP A 324 10.91 9.06 -12.05
CA ASP A 324 11.58 10.21 -12.70
C ASP A 324 11.69 11.47 -11.82
N GLY A 325 12.00 11.27 -10.53
CA GLY A 325 12.15 12.35 -9.55
C GLY A 325 10.82 12.96 -9.08
N TRP A 326 9.71 12.25 -9.25
CA TRP A 326 8.40 12.59 -8.73
C TRP A 326 7.94 11.57 -7.70
N VAL A 327 7.25 12.06 -6.67
CA VAL A 327 6.52 11.25 -5.70
C VAL A 327 5.03 11.35 -6.05
N TYR A 328 4.40 10.22 -6.33
CA TYR A 328 2.97 10.06 -6.60
C TYR A 328 2.26 9.63 -5.32
N ILE A 329 1.12 10.24 -5.03
CA ILE A 329 0.48 10.20 -3.73
C ILE A 329 -1.01 9.92 -3.93
N GLY A 330 -1.47 8.82 -3.35
CA GLY A 330 -2.85 8.35 -3.41
C GLY A 330 -3.63 8.74 -2.16
N GLU A 331 -4.60 9.63 -2.30
CA GLU A 331 -5.46 10.11 -1.22
C GLU A 331 -6.83 9.42 -1.25
N LEU A 332 -7.39 9.11 -0.07
CA LEU A 332 -8.71 8.47 0.09
C LEU A 332 -9.91 9.31 -0.40
N SER A 333 -9.70 10.55 -0.81
CA SER A 333 -10.70 11.34 -1.55
C SER A 333 -10.95 10.79 -2.97
N GLY A 334 -10.16 9.80 -3.40
CA GLY A 334 -10.15 9.28 -4.76
C GLY A 334 -9.28 10.09 -5.72
N GLN A 335 -8.37 10.90 -5.18
CA GLN A 335 -7.45 11.74 -5.94
C GLN A 335 -6.01 11.22 -5.86
N VAL A 336 -5.28 11.41 -6.95
CA VAL A 336 -3.84 11.17 -7.04
C VAL A 336 -3.14 12.49 -7.32
N PHE A 337 -2.17 12.81 -6.49
CA PHE A 337 -1.28 13.97 -6.65
C PHE A 337 0.13 13.52 -6.98
N ARG A 338 0.95 14.47 -7.46
CA ARG A 338 2.40 14.31 -7.50
C ARG A 338 3.13 15.58 -7.09
N VAL A 339 4.31 15.42 -6.53
CA VAL A 339 5.22 16.51 -6.17
C VAL A 339 6.66 16.16 -6.57
N ARG A 340 7.48 17.17 -6.86
CA ARG A 340 8.91 16.95 -7.05
C ARG A 340 9.55 16.53 -5.73
N ALA A 341 10.43 15.54 -5.85
CA ALA A 341 11.11 14.90 -4.72
C ALA A 341 12.22 15.75 -4.12
#